data_AF-A0A1E1GCG8-F1
#
_entry.id   AF-A0A1E1GCG8-F1
#
_cell.length_a   1.000
_cell.length_b   1.000
_cell.length_c   1.000
_cell.angle_alpha   90.00
_cell.angle_beta   90.00
_cell.angle_gamma   90.00
#
_symmetry.space_group_name_H-M   'P 1'
#
loop_
_entity.id
_entity.type
_entity.pdbx_description
1 polymer ?
#
loop_
_entity_poly.entity_id
_entity_poly.type
_entity_poly.pdbx_seq_one_letter_code
_entity_poly.pdbx_strand_id
1 'polypeptide(L)' 'MTRFTIHTVESAPAEVKEVLETVQKDNNGYIPNLIGLLANAPTALEAYRTVGAINRRNSLTPVEREVV' A
#
# COMPACT_ATOMS: atom_id res chain seq x y z
N MET A 1 -18.70 -4.77 -10.13
CA MET A 1 -17.32 -4.53 -10.59
C MET A 1 -16.82 -3.24 -9.96
N THR A 2 -15.56 -3.21 -9.50
CA THR A 2 -14.94 -1.98 -9.01
C THR A 2 -14.73 -1.01 -10.18
N ARG A 3 -14.86 0.31 -9.93
CA ARG A 3 -14.61 1.35 -10.95
C ARG A 3 -13.14 1.46 -11.37
N PHE A 4 -12.24 0.86 -10.61
CA PHE A 4 -10.81 0.97 -10.75
C PHE A 4 -10.19 -0.41 -10.96
N THR A 5 -9.10 -0.43 -11.73
CA THR A 5 -8.23 -1.59 -11.90
C THR A 5 -7.52 -1.88 -10.58
N ILE A 6 -7.46 -3.15 -10.19
CA ILE A 6 -6.57 -3.59 -9.12
C ILE A 6 -5.27 -4.04 -9.77
N HIS A 7 -4.22 -3.23 -9.65
CA HIS A 7 -2.95 -3.51 -10.32
C HIS A 7 -2.19 -4.68 -9.68
N THR A 8 -1.55 -5.45 -10.56
CA THR A 8 -0.44 -6.36 -10.27
C THR A 8 0.89 -5.65 -10.57
N VAL A 9 2.04 -6.30 -10.31
CA VAL A 9 3.36 -5.74 -10.66
C VAL A 9 3.48 -5.48 -12.17
N GLU A 10 2.89 -6.34 -13.00
CA GLU A 10 2.99 -6.26 -14.45
C GLU A 10 2.19 -5.07 -15.00
N SER A 11 0.98 -4.87 -14.47
CA SER A 11 0.00 -3.90 -14.97
C SER A 11 0.14 -2.50 -14.37
N ALA A 12 0.93 -2.33 -13.30
CA ALA A 12 1.10 -1.04 -12.63
C ALA A 12 2.00 -0.06 -13.44
N PRO A 13 1.83 1.26 -13.23
CA PRO A 13 2.78 2.26 -13.73
C PRO A 13 4.22 1.96 -13.28
N ALA A 14 5.20 2.27 -14.13
CA ALA A 14 6.61 1.93 -13.88
C ALA A 14 7.13 2.46 -12.54
N GLU A 15 6.73 3.68 -12.16
CA GLU A 15 7.15 4.37 -10.93
C GLU A 15 6.78 3.63 -9.63
N VAL A 16 5.76 2.76 -9.65
CA VAL A 16 5.30 2.05 -8.46
C VAL A 16 5.57 0.55 -8.49
N LYS A 17 6.21 0.01 -9.55
CA LYS A 17 6.45 -1.44 -9.67
C LYS A 17 7.32 -1.98 -8.53
N GLU A 18 8.43 -1.31 -8.22
CA GLU A 18 9.33 -1.72 -7.14
C GLU A 18 8.63 -1.68 -5.77
N VAL A 19 7.74 -0.72 -5.57
CA VAL A 19 6.88 -0.65 -4.37
C VAL A 19 5.97 -1.87 -4.29
N LEU A 20 5.34 -2.27 -5.38
CA LEU A 20 4.47 -3.45 -5.42
C LEU A 20 5.24 -4.74 -5.21
N GLU A 21 6.43 -4.89 -5.80
CA GLU A 21 7.30 -6.05 -5.56
C GLU A 21 7.71 -6.18 -4.10
N THR A 22 8.05 -5.06 -3.46
CA THR A 22 8.39 -5.03 -2.03
C THR A 22 7.18 -5.45 -1.19
N VAL A 23 6.01 -4.87 -1.45
CA VAL A 23 4.77 -5.25 -0.75
C VAL A 23 4.45 -6.73 -0.94
N GLN A 24 4.62 -7.26 -2.16
CA GLN A 24 4.39 -8.67 -2.45
C GLN A 24 5.32 -9.57 -1.64
N LYS A 25 6.61 -9.21 -1.53
CA LYS A 25 7.59 -9.95 -0.72
C LYS A 25 7.24 -9.88 0.77
N ASP A 26 6.94 -8.69 1.29
CA ASP A 26 6.61 -8.45 2.70
C ASP A 26 5.34 -9.20 3.14
N ASN A 27 4.41 -9.44 2.22
CA ASN A 27 3.14 -10.12 2.46
C ASN A 27 3.12 -11.55 1.91
N ASN A 28 4.24 -12.28 1.99
CA ASN A 28 4.29 -13.71 1.65
C ASN A 28 3.77 -14.06 0.24
N GLY A 29 4.01 -13.20 -0.75
CA GLY A 29 3.70 -13.44 -2.16
C GLY A 29 2.40 -12.83 -2.67
N TYR A 30 1.62 -12.13 -1.85
CA TYR A 30 0.39 -11.46 -2.29
C TYR A 30 0.46 -9.93 -2.14
N ILE A 31 -0.30 -9.21 -2.99
CA ILE A 31 -0.48 -7.75 -2.88
C ILE A 31 -1.91 -7.50 -2.37
N PRO A 32 -2.11 -6.83 -1.22
CA PRO A 32 -3.44 -6.44 -0.78
C PRO A 32 -4.14 -5.56 -1.83
N ASN A 33 -5.44 -5.80 -2.08
CA ASN A 33 -6.19 -5.08 -3.11
C ASN A 33 -6.16 -3.55 -2.96
N LEU A 34 -6.08 -3.03 -1.72
CA LEU A 34 -5.93 -1.60 -1.47
C LEU A 34 -4.65 -1.04 -2.09
N ILE A 35 -3.53 -1.77 -1.99
CA ILE A 35 -2.26 -1.36 -2.58
C ILE A 35 -2.35 -1.39 -4.11
N GLY A 36 -2.92 -2.44 -4.68
CA GLY A 36 -3.17 -2.53 -6.13
C GLY A 36 -4.12 -1.46 -6.65
N LEU A 37 -5.09 -1.02 -5.82
CA LEU A 37 -5.97 0.11 -6.13
C LEU A 37 -5.20 1.44 -6.10
N LEU A 38 -4.44 1.72 -5.05
CA LEU A 38 -3.70 2.97 -4.90
C LEU A 38 -2.59 3.12 -5.97
N ALA A 39 -2.11 2.03 -6.55
CA ALA A 39 -1.17 2.07 -7.67
C ALA A 39 -1.71 2.78 -8.92
N ASN A 40 -3.03 3.01 -9.03
CA ASN A 40 -3.60 3.89 -10.08
C ASN A 40 -3.16 5.36 -9.92
N ALA A 41 -2.73 5.76 -8.71
CA ALA A 41 -2.29 7.12 -8.38
C ALA A 41 -1.03 7.05 -7.50
N PRO A 42 0.18 7.10 -8.09
CA PRO A 42 1.45 6.91 -7.36
C PRO A 42 1.61 7.73 -6.07
N THR A 43 1.21 9.00 -6.10
CA THR A 43 1.27 9.89 -4.93
C THR A 43 0.30 9.49 -3.81
N ALA A 44 -0.84 8.88 -4.13
CA ALA A 44 -1.76 8.35 -3.13
C ALA A 44 -1.20 7.08 -2.47
N LEU A 45 -0.56 6.20 -3.24
CA LEU A 45 0.15 5.04 -2.71
C LEU A 45 1.31 5.45 -1.80
N GLU A 46 2.11 6.42 -2.24
CA GLU A 46 3.19 7.01 -1.44
C GLU A 46 2.68 7.59 -0.12
N ALA A 47 1.63 8.43 -0.18
CA ALA A 47 1.04 9.04 1.00
C ALA A 47 0.53 7.99 1.99
N TYR A 48 -0.19 6.96 1.52
CA TYR A 48 -0.69 5.88 2.38
C TYR A 48 0.44 5.16 3.12
N ARG A 49 1.51 4.77 2.41
CA ARG A 49 2.65 4.07 3.02
C ARG A 49 3.40 4.97 3.99
N THR A 50 3.65 6.22 3.59
CA THR A 50 4.40 7.20 4.39
C THR A 50 3.65 7.55 5.67
N VAL A 51 2.37 7.88 5.57
CA VAL A 51 1.53 8.17 6.75
C VAL A 51 1.41 6.95 7.65
N GLY A 52 1.24 5.74 7.10
CA GLY A 52 1.25 4.51 7.90
C GLY A 52 2.55 4.33 8.69
N ALA A 53 3.71 4.62 8.09
CA ALA A 53 5.00 4.56 8.77
C ALA A 53 5.18 5.64 9.85
N ILE A 54 4.65 6.85 9.63
CA ILE A 54 4.62 7.92 10.63
C ILE A 54 3.70 7.51 11.79
N ASN A 55 2.50 7.02 11.48
CA ASN A 55 1.50 6.63 12.47
C ASN A 55 2.01 5.53 13.40
N ARG A 56 2.81 4.57 12.89
CA ARG A 56 3.45 3.52 13.72
C ARG A 56 4.43 4.05 14.78
N ARG A 57 4.82 5.32 14.72
CA ARG A 57 5.74 6.00 15.64
C ARG A 57 5.07 7.17 16.38
N ASN A 58 3.74 7.21 16.40
CA ASN A 58 2.98 8.20 17.16
C ASN A 58 3.01 7.90 18.68
N SER A 59 2.25 8.65 19.45
CA SER A 59 2.15 8.50 20.91
C SER A 59 1.30 7.32 21.39
N LEU A 60 0.65 6.58 20.49
CA LEU A 60 -0.21 5.45 20.82
C LEU A 60 0.58 4.14 20.79
N THR A 61 0.18 3.20 21.64
CA THR A 61 0.66 1.82 21.60
C THR A 61 0.24 1.11 20.29
N PRO A 62 0.88 -0.01 19.92
CA PRO A 62 0.47 -0.78 18.75
C PRO A 62 -1.01 -1.18 18.77
N VAL A 63 -1.54 -1.59 19.93
CA VAL A 63 -2.95 -2.00 20.06
C VAL A 63 -3.89 -0.81 19.91
N GLU A 64 -3.59 0.32 20.56
CA GLU A 64 -4.42 1.53 20.44
C GLU A 64 -4.49 2.06 19.01
N ARG A 65 -3.43 1.89 18.20
CA ARG A 65 -3.46 2.29 16.79
C ARG A 65 -4.42 1.48 15.93
N GLU A 66 -4.65 0.22 16.27
CA GLU A 66 -5.59 -0.64 15.53
C GLU A 66 -7.04 -0.47 16.03
N VAL A 67 -7.25 0.22 17.16
CA VAL A 67 -8.60 0.57 17.67
C VAL A 67 -9.20 1.76 16.92
N VAL A 68 -8.37 2.69 16.43
CA VAL A 68 -8.77 3.89 15.67
C VAL A 68 -9.15 3.53 14.24
#